data_AF-A0AA48L7X5-F1
#
_entry.id   AF-A0AA48L7X5-F1
#
_cell.length_a   1.000
_cell.length_b   1.000
_cell.length_c   1.000
_cell.angle_alpha   90.00
_cell.angle_beta   90.00
_cell.angle_gamma   90.00
#
_symmetry.space_group_name_H-M   'P 1'
#
loop_
_entity.id
_entity.type
_entity.pdbx_description
1 polymer ?
#
loop_
_entity_poly.entity_id
_entity_poly.type
_entity_poly.pdbx_seq_one_letter_code
_entity_poly.pdbx_strand_id
1 'polypeptide(L)'
;MAAPANKTIQDLEGKWVWNRQLSDPFGGILEIQGVNAMVRKAMNLASLTIHKHEYRGPPTPGGKKSEDPPFAHLTAGDVLHIDCKHVMTGGLKATTEVRCFDGQVREISDWIFGTMHTKNLVLEFADVLALDAFLTGTEARGPWLDEGELIFTQASSPNGWVVTQIWGFQMIEVNGKLERRLARNIVAKRSKDGKRADVRLVYDWGG
;
A
#
# COMPACT_ATOMS: atom_id res chain seq x y z
N MET A 1 -18.31 2.40 -2.43
CA MET A 1 -18.85 2.38 -3.82
C MET A 1 -17.71 2.31 -4.84
N ALA A 2 -18.02 2.12 -6.12
CA ALA A 2 -17.06 2.29 -7.21
C ALA A 2 -16.34 3.65 -7.12
N ALA A 3 -15.08 3.69 -7.53
CA ALA A 3 -14.32 4.93 -7.60
C ALA A 3 -14.79 5.76 -8.81
N PRO A 4 -15.04 7.08 -8.63
CA PRO A 4 -15.44 7.92 -9.74
C PRO A 4 -14.29 8.05 -10.76
N ALA A 5 -14.63 8.31 -12.02
CA ALA A 5 -13.67 8.35 -13.13
C ALA A 5 -12.60 9.44 -12.98
N ASN A 6 -12.91 10.52 -12.25
CA ASN A 6 -11.97 11.61 -12.00
C ASN A 6 -10.89 11.28 -10.96
N LYS A 7 -11.04 10.20 -10.17
CA LYS A 7 -10.00 9.77 -9.22
C LYS A 7 -8.97 8.92 -9.93
N THR A 8 -7.71 9.33 -9.86
CA THR A 8 -6.56 8.70 -10.54
C THR A 8 -5.45 8.42 -9.53
N ILE A 9 -4.39 7.71 -9.89
CA ILE A 9 -3.26 7.52 -8.97
C ILE A 9 -2.50 8.82 -8.66
N GLN A 10 -2.74 9.90 -9.44
CA GLN A 10 -2.28 11.26 -9.18
C GLN A 10 -3.29 12.12 -8.38
N ASP A 11 -4.47 11.59 -8.08
CA ASP A 11 -5.47 12.19 -7.18
C ASP A 11 -6.27 11.08 -6.47
N LEU A 12 -5.77 10.64 -5.31
CA LEU A 12 -6.49 9.78 -4.38
C LEU A 12 -7.01 10.55 -3.15
N GLU A 13 -7.09 11.89 -3.20
CA GLU A 13 -7.65 12.72 -2.12
C GLU A 13 -9.04 12.20 -1.74
N GLY A 14 -9.29 12.04 -0.44
CA GLY A 14 -10.60 11.68 0.11
C GLY A 14 -10.60 10.39 0.92
N LYS A 15 -11.80 9.83 1.13
CA LYS A 15 -12.04 8.68 2.00
C LYS A 15 -12.13 7.39 1.21
N TRP A 16 -11.32 6.42 1.63
CA TRP A 16 -11.27 5.07 1.08
C TRP A 16 -11.55 4.05 2.16
N VAL A 17 -12.54 3.19 1.97
CA VAL A 17 -12.93 2.18 2.95
C VAL A 17 -12.48 0.82 2.47
N TRP A 18 -11.71 0.09 3.29
CA TRP A 18 -11.26 -1.24 2.93
C TRP A 18 -12.45 -2.21 2.83
N ASN A 19 -12.62 -2.83 1.66
CA ASN A 19 -13.68 -3.80 1.41
C ASN A 19 -13.16 -5.22 1.61
N ARG A 20 -13.43 -5.78 2.79
CA ARG A 20 -12.99 -7.13 3.16
C ARG A 20 -13.64 -8.24 2.32
N GLN A 21 -14.83 -8.03 1.79
CA GLN A 21 -15.53 -9.05 0.99
C GLN A 21 -14.94 -9.15 -0.42
N LEU A 22 -14.39 -8.05 -0.94
CA LEU A 22 -13.74 -7.99 -2.25
C LEU A 22 -12.22 -8.18 -2.18
N SER A 23 -11.65 -8.22 -0.96
CA SER A 23 -10.22 -8.39 -0.71
C SER A 23 -9.86 -9.83 -0.37
N ASP A 24 -8.61 -10.19 -0.59
CA ASP A 24 -8.08 -11.46 -0.11
C ASP A 24 -7.81 -11.43 1.41
N PRO A 25 -7.73 -12.61 2.06
CA PRO A 25 -7.43 -12.70 3.49
C PRO A 25 -6.07 -12.05 3.84
N PHE A 26 -6.11 -10.98 4.63
CA PHE A 26 -4.91 -10.20 4.99
C PHE A 26 -4.04 -10.87 6.07
N GLY A 27 -4.57 -11.86 6.79
CA GLY A 27 -3.90 -12.47 7.95
C GLY A 27 -2.53 -13.10 7.66
N GLY A 28 -2.31 -13.63 6.44
CA GLY A 28 -1.04 -14.23 6.04
C GLY A 28 0.10 -13.21 5.98
N ILE A 29 -0.18 -12.00 5.48
CA ILE A 29 0.80 -10.89 5.46
C ILE A 29 1.17 -10.50 6.89
N LEU A 30 0.19 -10.35 7.77
CA LEU A 30 0.43 -10.00 9.18
C LEU A 30 1.28 -11.07 9.89
N GLU A 31 1.07 -12.35 9.60
CA GLU A 31 1.92 -13.42 10.14
C GLU A 31 3.35 -13.34 9.63
N ILE A 32 3.56 -13.06 8.33
CA ILE A 32 4.89 -12.86 7.75
C ILE A 32 5.61 -11.71 8.43
N GLN A 33 4.90 -10.63 8.74
CA GLN A 33 5.44 -9.46 9.46
C GLN A 33 5.65 -9.69 10.97
N GLY A 34 5.31 -10.86 11.50
CA GLY A 34 5.52 -11.21 12.91
C GLY A 34 4.46 -10.65 13.86
N VAL A 35 3.34 -10.13 13.34
CA VAL A 35 2.24 -9.61 14.16
C VAL A 35 1.61 -10.75 14.96
N ASN A 36 1.47 -10.59 16.28
CA ASN A 36 0.96 -11.66 17.14
C ASN A 36 -0.50 -12.05 16.82
N ALA A 37 -0.88 -13.29 17.13
CA ALA A 37 -2.18 -13.84 16.75
C ALA A 37 -3.40 -13.07 17.30
N MET A 38 -3.28 -12.45 18.47
CA MET A 38 -4.36 -11.65 19.06
C MET A 38 -4.60 -10.37 18.25
N VAL A 39 -3.53 -9.65 17.89
CA VAL A 39 -3.62 -8.46 17.03
C VAL A 39 -4.11 -8.84 15.64
N ARG A 40 -3.65 -9.96 15.06
CA ARG A 40 -4.18 -10.45 13.76
C ARG A 40 -5.69 -10.71 13.79
N LYS A 41 -6.19 -11.34 14.86
CA LYS A 41 -7.64 -11.55 15.04
C LYS A 41 -8.39 -10.23 15.14
N ALA A 42 -7.89 -9.28 15.92
CA ALA A 42 -8.51 -7.95 16.05
C ALA A 42 -8.54 -7.21 14.71
N MET A 43 -7.43 -7.20 13.95
CA MET A 43 -7.36 -6.57 12.62
C MET A 43 -8.30 -7.22 11.61
N ASN A 44 -8.47 -8.56 11.67
CA ASN A 44 -9.42 -9.25 10.79
C ASN A 44 -10.88 -8.89 11.07
N LEU A 45 -11.21 -8.53 12.31
CA LEU A 45 -12.57 -8.12 12.71
C LEU A 45 -12.82 -6.62 12.51
N ALA A 46 -11.76 -5.80 12.58
CA ALA A 46 -11.85 -4.37 12.40
C ALA A 46 -12.19 -3.98 10.95
N SER A 47 -12.93 -2.88 10.81
CA SER A 47 -13.02 -2.13 9.56
C SER A 47 -11.88 -1.12 9.51
N LEU A 48 -11.40 -0.84 8.30
CA LEU A 48 -10.36 0.17 8.06
C LEU A 48 -10.91 1.23 7.11
N THR A 49 -10.89 2.48 7.55
CA THR A 49 -11.07 3.66 6.70
C THR A 49 -9.75 4.40 6.59
N ILE A 50 -9.38 4.79 5.38
CA ILE A 50 -8.19 5.58 5.09
C ILE A 50 -8.65 6.93 4.57
N HIS A 51 -8.33 7.99 5.29
CA HIS A 51 -8.44 9.35 4.77
C HIS A 51 -7.09 9.69 4.14
N LYS A 52 -7.10 10.03 2.86
CA LYS A 52 -5.92 10.40 2.11
C LYS A 52 -5.93 11.90 1.86
N HIS A 53 -4.80 12.52 2.16
CA HIS A 53 -4.50 13.88 1.76
C HIS A 53 -3.28 13.87 0.84
N GLU A 54 -3.42 14.44 -0.35
CA GLU A 54 -2.38 14.48 -1.38
C GLU A 54 -1.96 15.90 -1.70
N TYR A 55 -0.65 16.10 -1.86
CA TYR A 55 -0.09 17.39 -2.24
C TYR A 55 1.26 17.21 -2.92
N ARG A 56 1.70 18.24 -3.64
CA ARG A 56 3.08 18.36 -4.11
C ARG A 56 3.85 19.31 -3.21
N GLY A 57 5.10 18.99 -2.96
CA GLY A 57 5.98 19.82 -2.15
C GLY A 57 7.39 19.27 -2.10
N PRO A 58 8.32 19.97 -1.45
CA PRO A 58 9.72 19.59 -1.43
C PRO A 58 9.91 18.19 -0.81
N PRO A 59 11.00 17.48 -1.13
CA PRO A 59 11.31 16.20 -0.52
C PRO A 59 11.55 16.39 0.99
N THR A 60 10.55 16.06 1.79
CA THR A 60 10.62 16.12 3.26
C THR A 60 10.55 14.72 3.87
N PRO A 61 11.15 14.51 5.06
CA PRO A 61 11.05 13.21 5.69
C PRO A 61 9.68 12.96 6.32
N GLY A 62 9.00 11.88 5.90
CA GLY A 62 7.87 11.28 6.64
C GLY A 62 8.29 10.34 7.78
N GLY A 63 9.60 10.25 8.04
CA GLY A 63 10.26 9.37 9.01
C GLY A 63 11.72 9.78 9.18
N LYS A 64 12.52 9.02 9.95
CA LYS A 64 13.96 9.30 10.05
C LYS A 64 14.67 8.84 8.77
N LYS A 65 15.72 9.55 8.35
CA LYS A 65 16.54 9.10 7.23
C LYS A 65 17.20 7.76 7.59
N SER A 66 17.04 6.74 6.74
CA SER A 66 17.77 5.47 6.88
C SER A 66 19.21 5.63 6.40
N GLU A 67 20.11 4.78 6.89
CA GLU A 67 21.46 4.59 6.34
C GLU A 67 21.43 3.81 5.01
N ASP A 68 20.30 3.17 4.67
CA ASP A 68 20.13 2.48 3.40
C ASP A 68 20.24 3.45 2.21
N PRO A 69 20.89 3.03 1.11
CA PRO A 69 20.98 3.85 -0.09
C PRO A 69 19.59 4.12 -0.68
N PRO A 70 19.38 5.29 -1.32
CA PRO A 70 18.12 5.56 -2.00
C PRO A 70 17.92 4.55 -3.13
N PHE A 71 16.67 4.19 -3.40
CA PHE A 71 16.34 3.16 -4.39
C PHE A 71 16.50 3.64 -5.83
N ALA A 72 16.33 4.95 -6.05
CA ALA A 72 16.46 5.60 -7.34
C ALA A 72 17.24 6.91 -7.15
N HIS A 73 17.58 7.58 -8.26
CA HIS A 73 18.04 8.96 -8.20
C HIS A 73 16.98 9.81 -7.51
N LEU A 74 17.38 10.53 -6.46
CA LEU A 74 16.47 11.42 -5.74
C LEU A 74 15.91 12.47 -6.70
N THR A 75 14.59 12.61 -6.70
CA THR A 75 13.91 13.61 -7.54
C THR A 75 14.25 15.02 -7.03
N ALA A 76 14.75 15.88 -7.91
CA ALA A 76 14.92 17.29 -7.63
C ALA A 76 13.58 18.04 -7.81
N GLY A 77 13.27 18.99 -6.92
CA GLY A 77 12.03 19.76 -6.95
C GLY A 77 10.87 19.10 -6.19
N ASP A 78 9.65 19.55 -6.45
CA ASP A 78 8.48 19.07 -5.72
C ASP A 78 8.12 17.62 -6.09
N VAL A 79 7.96 16.80 -5.07
CA VAL A 79 7.57 15.39 -5.16
C VAL A 79 6.13 15.19 -4.68
N LEU A 80 5.54 14.05 -5.04
CA LEU A 80 4.23 13.64 -4.52
C LEU A 80 4.35 13.31 -3.02
N HIS A 81 3.38 13.78 -2.25
CA HIS A 81 3.15 13.40 -0.87
C HIS A 81 1.75 12.82 -0.72
N ILE A 82 1.63 11.75 0.07
CA ILE A 82 0.35 11.14 0.43
C ILE A 82 0.31 10.85 1.93
N ASP A 83 -0.54 11.56 2.64
CA ASP A 83 -0.79 11.34 4.06
C ASP A 83 -2.00 10.41 4.22
N CYS A 84 -1.77 9.21 4.73
CA CYS A 84 -2.79 8.20 4.96
C CYS A 84 -3.14 8.13 6.45
N LYS A 85 -4.27 8.71 6.85
CA LYS A 85 -4.82 8.55 8.19
C LYS A 85 -5.73 7.34 8.25
N HIS A 86 -5.29 6.31 8.96
CA HIS A 86 -6.01 5.06 9.19
C HIS A 86 -6.90 5.19 10.43
N VAL A 87 -8.20 5.01 10.23
CA VAL A 87 -9.20 4.92 11.29
C VAL A 87 -9.71 3.49 11.32
N MET A 88 -9.48 2.81 12.44
CA MET A 88 -9.86 1.41 12.65
C MET A 88 -10.92 1.30 13.74
N THR A 89 -11.88 0.40 13.56
CA THR A 89 -12.88 0.10 14.59
C THR A 89 -12.35 -0.89 15.64
N GLY A 90 -13.09 -1.08 16.73
CA GLY A 90 -12.77 -2.10 17.74
C GLY A 90 -11.67 -1.69 18.72
N GLY A 91 -11.51 -0.39 18.98
CA GLY A 91 -10.55 0.13 19.96
C GLY A 91 -9.09 0.12 19.49
N LEU A 92 -8.82 -0.22 18.23
CA LEU A 92 -7.48 -0.16 17.65
C LEU A 92 -7.05 1.30 17.46
N LYS A 93 -5.81 1.60 17.83
CA LYS A 93 -5.23 2.94 17.73
C LYS A 93 -5.14 3.37 16.26
N ALA A 94 -5.67 4.56 15.96
CA ALA A 94 -5.50 5.19 14.65
C ALA A 94 -4.01 5.46 14.37
N THR A 95 -3.59 5.24 13.13
CA THR A 95 -2.21 5.53 12.68
C THR A 95 -2.25 6.52 11.53
N THR A 96 -1.19 7.30 11.38
CA THR A 96 -1.02 8.18 10.21
C THR A 96 0.32 7.84 9.57
N GLU A 97 0.29 7.55 8.29
CA GLU A 97 1.49 7.29 7.48
C GLU A 97 1.69 8.47 6.53
N VAL A 98 2.75 9.24 6.76
CA VAL A 98 3.17 10.36 5.91
C VAL A 98 4.15 9.81 4.88
N ARG A 99 3.76 9.80 3.60
CA ARG A 99 4.59 9.26 2.52
C ARG A 99 5.12 10.37 1.63
N CYS A 100 6.43 10.35 1.43
CA CYS A 100 7.13 11.18 0.46
C CYS A 100 7.67 10.27 -0.66
N PHE A 101 7.36 10.61 -1.91
CA PHE A 101 7.65 9.81 -3.11
C PHE A 101 8.90 10.32 -3.83
N ASP A 102 10.02 10.35 -3.12
CA ASP A 102 11.32 10.82 -3.58
C ASP A 102 12.36 9.70 -3.74
N GLY A 103 11.98 8.44 -3.48
CA GLY A 103 12.87 7.28 -3.52
C GLY A 103 13.84 7.15 -2.34
N GLN A 104 13.81 8.07 -1.37
CA GLN A 104 14.63 7.98 -0.16
C GLN A 104 14.06 6.93 0.81
N VAL A 105 14.93 6.05 1.30
CA VAL A 105 14.58 5.09 2.34
C VAL A 105 14.49 5.79 3.69
N ARG A 106 13.42 5.50 4.44
CA ARG A 106 13.13 6.10 5.74
C ARG A 106 12.81 5.07 6.79
N GLU A 107 13.40 5.22 7.97
CA GLU A 107 13.02 4.49 9.17
C GLU A 107 11.74 5.08 9.78
N ILE A 108 10.75 4.22 10.02
CA ILE A 108 9.48 4.54 10.66
C ILE A 108 9.27 3.54 11.80
N SER A 109 8.75 4.02 12.93
CA SER A 109 8.30 3.18 14.04
C SER A 109 6.79 3.12 14.05
N ASP A 110 6.23 1.92 14.04
CA ASP A 110 4.80 1.66 14.16
C ASP A 110 4.51 0.72 15.34
N TRP A 111 3.34 0.84 15.95
CA TRP A 111 3.00 0.06 17.14
C TRP A 111 2.60 -1.40 16.82
N ILE A 112 2.14 -1.67 15.59
CA ILE A 112 1.77 -3.01 15.10
C ILE A 112 3.01 -3.71 14.55
N PHE A 113 3.81 -2.98 13.77
CA PHE A 113 4.89 -3.56 12.97
C PHE A 113 6.30 -3.31 13.54
N GLY A 114 6.43 -2.50 14.58
CA GLY A 114 7.72 -2.10 15.14
C GLY A 114 8.49 -1.15 14.21
N THR A 115 9.81 -1.18 14.31
CA THR A 115 10.71 -0.42 13.41
C THR A 115 10.75 -1.07 12.03
N MET A 116 10.57 -0.24 11.00
CA MET A 116 10.64 -0.64 9.61
C MET A 116 11.30 0.44 8.74
N HIS A 117 11.91 0.01 7.66
CA HIS A 117 12.40 0.88 6.59
C HIS A 117 11.37 0.91 5.47
N THR A 118 11.02 2.10 5.01
CA THR A 118 10.02 2.31 3.97
C THR A 118 10.59 3.11 2.82
N LYS A 119 10.12 2.80 1.62
CA LYS A 119 10.40 3.57 0.41
C LYS A 119 9.13 3.67 -0.43
N ASN A 120 8.90 4.84 -1.02
CA ASN A 120 7.73 5.14 -1.85
C ASN A 120 8.21 5.78 -3.15
N LEU A 121 7.63 5.34 -4.26
CA LEU A 121 7.96 5.76 -5.62
C LEU A 121 6.69 5.79 -6.45
N VAL A 122 6.70 6.63 -7.46
CA VAL A 122 5.80 6.47 -8.61
C VAL A 122 6.62 5.75 -9.67
N LEU A 123 6.12 4.63 -10.17
CA LEU A 123 6.79 3.83 -11.18
C LEU A 123 6.00 3.89 -12.48
N GLU A 124 6.72 3.98 -13.59
CA GLU A 124 6.14 3.73 -14.91
C GLU A 124 5.67 2.28 -14.99
N PHE A 125 4.60 2.03 -15.76
CA PHE A 125 4.02 0.71 -15.91
C PHE A 125 5.05 -0.31 -16.39
N ALA A 126 5.96 0.09 -17.29
CA ALA A 126 7.05 -0.75 -17.78
C ALA A 126 7.99 -1.23 -16.67
N ASP A 127 8.29 -0.38 -15.68
CA ASP A 127 9.12 -0.74 -14.53
C ASP A 127 8.37 -1.69 -13.59
N VAL A 128 7.04 -1.53 -13.47
CA VAL A 128 6.19 -2.46 -12.72
C VAL A 128 6.22 -3.86 -13.34
N LEU A 129 6.25 -3.98 -14.67
CA LEU A 129 6.32 -5.28 -15.35
C LEU A 129 7.58 -6.09 -15.03
N ALA A 130 8.65 -5.45 -14.58
CA ALA A 130 9.88 -6.11 -14.12
C ALA A 130 9.79 -6.64 -12.67
N LEU A 131 8.70 -6.35 -11.96
CA LEU A 131 8.47 -6.81 -10.59
C LEU A 131 7.86 -8.22 -10.55
N ASP A 132 7.51 -8.66 -9.34
CA ASP A 132 6.82 -9.92 -9.10
C ASP A 132 5.49 -9.98 -9.87
N ALA A 133 5.20 -11.10 -10.55
CA ALA A 133 4.03 -11.25 -11.43
C ALA A 133 2.72 -10.87 -10.72
N PHE A 134 2.58 -11.20 -9.43
CA PHE A 134 1.39 -10.83 -8.66
C PHE A 134 1.20 -9.30 -8.54
N LEU A 135 2.28 -8.54 -8.41
CA LEU A 135 2.25 -7.08 -8.32
C LEU A 135 1.79 -6.44 -9.64
N THR A 136 2.10 -7.06 -10.78
CA THR A 136 1.78 -6.53 -12.12
C THR A 136 0.31 -6.61 -12.49
N GLY A 137 -0.49 -7.40 -11.77
CA GLY A 137 -1.91 -7.58 -12.08
C GLY A 137 -2.19 -8.38 -13.37
N THR A 138 -1.21 -9.11 -13.90
CA THR A 138 -1.33 -9.80 -15.20
C THR A 138 -2.00 -11.17 -15.14
N GLU A 139 -2.25 -11.74 -13.94
CA GLU A 139 -2.89 -13.05 -13.75
C GLU A 139 -4.41 -12.96 -13.48
N ALA A 140 -4.92 -13.70 -12.48
CA ALA A 140 -6.34 -13.90 -12.18
C ALA A 140 -7.08 -12.65 -11.64
N ARG A 141 -6.38 -11.54 -11.45
CA ARG A 141 -6.91 -10.33 -10.78
C ARG A 141 -7.27 -9.21 -11.77
N GLY A 142 -6.93 -9.38 -13.05
CA GLY A 142 -7.20 -8.40 -14.10
C GLY A 142 -6.18 -7.27 -14.12
N PRO A 143 -5.95 -6.66 -15.29
CA PRO A 143 -4.88 -5.66 -15.46
C PRO A 143 -5.13 -4.40 -14.62
N TRP A 144 -4.06 -3.66 -14.36
CA TRP A 144 -4.17 -2.27 -13.94
C TRP A 144 -4.84 -1.45 -15.04
N LEU A 145 -5.74 -0.54 -14.66
CA LEU A 145 -6.39 0.39 -15.58
C LEU A 145 -5.55 1.65 -15.84
N ASP A 146 -4.53 1.87 -15.01
CA ASP A 146 -3.63 3.00 -15.12
C ASP A 146 -2.58 2.71 -16.19
N GLU A 147 -2.55 3.52 -17.26
CA GLU A 147 -1.74 3.27 -18.46
C GLU A 147 -0.34 3.92 -18.42
N GLY A 148 -0.04 4.72 -17.39
CA GLY A 148 1.25 5.42 -17.27
C GLY A 148 1.97 5.02 -16.01
N GLU A 149 1.56 5.62 -14.90
CA GLU A 149 2.23 5.50 -13.62
C GLU A 149 1.41 4.68 -12.62
N LEU A 150 2.09 4.03 -11.69
CA LEU A 150 1.51 3.32 -10.56
C LEU A 150 2.25 3.69 -9.27
N ILE A 151 1.55 3.63 -8.14
CA ILE A 151 2.17 3.87 -6.84
C ILE A 151 2.87 2.59 -6.39
N PHE A 152 4.18 2.70 -6.14
CA PHE A 152 4.98 1.67 -5.50
C PHE A 152 5.26 2.05 -4.05
N THR A 153 5.02 1.11 -3.14
CA THR A 153 5.47 1.23 -1.75
C THR A 153 6.14 -0.07 -1.32
N GLN A 154 7.20 0.03 -0.53
CA GLN A 154 7.82 -1.13 0.09
C GLN A 154 8.16 -0.81 1.54
N ALA A 155 7.88 -1.76 2.41
CA ALA A 155 8.32 -1.76 3.80
C ALA A 155 9.16 -3.00 4.07
N SER A 156 10.20 -2.87 4.89
CA SER A 156 11.01 -3.99 5.34
C SER A 156 11.37 -3.85 6.81
N SER A 157 11.44 -4.96 7.54
CA SER A 157 11.97 -4.93 8.91
C SER A 157 13.48 -5.18 8.94
N PRO A 158 14.16 -4.67 9.98
CA PRO A 158 15.51 -5.12 10.32
C PRO A 158 15.61 -6.65 10.52
N ASN A 159 14.48 -7.30 10.84
CA ASN A 159 14.39 -8.74 11.12
C ASN A 159 14.06 -9.59 9.88
N GLY A 160 14.08 -9.02 8.68
CA GLY A 160 14.18 -9.77 7.42
C GLY A 160 12.86 -10.11 6.72
N TRP A 161 11.75 -9.46 7.06
CA TRP A 161 10.55 -9.46 6.20
C TRP A 161 10.52 -8.25 5.27
N VAL A 162 9.95 -8.40 4.08
CA VAL A 162 9.72 -7.35 3.08
C VAL A 162 8.28 -7.45 2.59
N VAL A 163 7.58 -6.32 2.52
CA VAL A 163 6.25 -6.18 1.93
C VAL A 163 6.32 -5.16 0.82
N THR A 164 6.03 -5.58 -0.41
CA THR A 164 5.97 -4.70 -1.59
C THR A 164 4.52 -4.56 -2.02
N GLN A 165 4.11 -3.35 -2.37
CA GLN A 165 2.75 -3.05 -2.82
C GLN A 165 2.78 -2.19 -4.08
N ILE A 166 1.90 -2.54 -5.02
CA ILE A 166 1.52 -1.66 -6.13
C ILE A 166 0.08 -1.22 -5.91
N TRP A 167 -0.17 0.09 -6.02
CA TRP A 167 -1.51 0.66 -5.94
C TRP A 167 -1.92 1.20 -7.30
N GLY A 168 -3.17 0.95 -7.65
CA GLY A 168 -3.78 1.40 -8.90
C GLY A 168 -5.26 1.05 -8.91
N PHE A 169 -5.91 1.25 -10.04
CA PHE A 169 -7.29 0.90 -10.26
C PHE A 169 -7.42 -0.40 -11.05
N GLN A 170 -8.39 -1.22 -10.67
CA GLN A 170 -8.73 -2.45 -11.36
C GLN A 170 -10.25 -2.56 -11.50
N MET A 171 -10.70 -3.31 -12.51
CA MET A 171 -12.09 -3.74 -12.59
C MET A 171 -12.30 -4.92 -11.65
N ILE A 172 -13.22 -4.76 -10.70
CA ILE A 172 -13.57 -5.77 -9.70
C ILE A 172 -15.02 -6.17 -9.91
N GLU A 173 -15.28 -7.47 -9.96
CA GLU A 173 -16.64 -7.98 -10.03
C GLU A 173 -17.36 -7.79 -8.69
N VAL A 174 -18.50 -7.11 -8.74
CA VAL A 174 -19.40 -6.85 -7.62
C VAL A 174 -20.82 -7.19 -8.07
N ASN A 175 -21.41 -8.24 -7.49
CA ASN A 175 -22.76 -8.69 -7.84
C ASN A 175 -22.98 -8.90 -9.35
N GLY A 176 -22.01 -9.53 -10.04
CA GLY A 176 -22.06 -9.80 -11.48
C GLY A 176 -21.83 -8.59 -12.39
N LYS A 177 -21.39 -7.45 -11.85
CA LYS A 177 -21.00 -6.26 -12.62
C LYS A 177 -19.56 -5.89 -12.34
N LEU A 178 -18.84 -5.44 -13.37
CA LEU A 178 -17.50 -4.91 -13.19
C LEU A 178 -17.57 -3.46 -12.70
N GLU A 179 -16.88 -3.19 -11.61
CA GLU A 179 -16.75 -1.85 -11.03
C GLU A 179 -15.28 -1.45 -10.91
N ARG A 180 -14.98 -0.21 -11.28
CA ARG A 180 -13.66 0.38 -11.06
C ARG A 180 -13.43 0.60 -9.57
N ARG A 181 -12.40 -0.03 -8.99
CA ARG A 181 -12.04 0.10 -7.57
C ARG A 181 -10.56 0.41 -7.43
N LEU A 182 -10.20 1.19 -6.39
CA LEU A 182 -8.82 1.29 -5.97
C LEU A 182 -8.40 -0.05 -5.37
N ALA A 183 -7.28 -0.58 -5.84
CA ALA A 183 -6.73 -1.84 -5.39
C ALA A 183 -5.25 -1.68 -4.99
N ARG A 184 -4.81 -2.60 -4.14
CA ARG A 184 -3.40 -2.79 -3.79
C ARG A 184 -3.05 -4.25 -3.97
N ASN A 185 -2.14 -4.56 -4.89
CA ASN A 185 -1.56 -5.90 -4.96
C ASN A 185 -0.32 -5.91 -4.08
N ILE A 186 -0.26 -6.87 -3.16
CA ILE A 186 0.74 -6.94 -2.11
C ILE A 186 1.43 -8.30 -2.17
N VAL A 187 2.76 -8.28 -2.16
CA VAL A 187 3.61 -9.46 -1.99
C VAL A 187 4.43 -9.27 -0.72
N ALA A 188 4.24 -10.17 0.24
CA ALA A 188 4.99 -10.23 1.48
C ALA A 188 5.92 -11.45 1.47
N LYS A 189 7.19 -11.25 1.82
CA LYS A 189 8.22 -12.30 1.89
C LYS A 189 8.96 -12.21 3.23
N ARG A 190 9.33 -13.34 3.83
CA ARG A 190 10.20 -13.40 5.01
C ARG A 190 11.41 -14.27 4.74
N SER A 191 12.60 -13.67 4.89
CA SER A 191 13.87 -14.29 4.52
C SER A 191 14.24 -15.48 5.42
N LYS A 192 13.91 -15.40 6.72
CA LYS A 192 14.29 -16.41 7.72
C LYS A 192 13.78 -17.82 7.40
N ASP A 193 12.55 -17.94 6.89
CA ASP A 193 11.86 -19.21 6.65
C ASP A 193 11.29 -19.34 5.22
N GLY A 194 11.62 -18.39 4.34
CA GLY A 194 11.17 -18.39 2.95
C GLY A 194 9.67 -18.19 2.76
N LYS A 195 8.92 -17.82 3.81
CA LYS A 195 7.46 -17.65 3.70
C LYS A 195 7.11 -16.52 2.75
N ARG A 196 6.02 -16.73 2.01
CA ARG A 196 5.43 -15.78 1.06
C ARG A 196 3.91 -15.72 1.23
N ALA A 197 3.33 -14.54 1.08
CA ALA A 197 1.89 -14.35 0.97
C ALA A 197 1.59 -13.24 -0.04
N ASP A 198 0.59 -13.49 -0.87
CA ASP A 198 0.16 -12.61 -1.94
C ASP A 198 -1.31 -12.25 -1.70
N VAL A 199 -1.64 -10.96 -1.70
CA VAL A 199 -2.97 -10.47 -1.32
C VAL A 199 -3.33 -9.25 -2.16
N ARG A 200 -4.54 -9.23 -2.71
CA ARG A 200 -5.16 -8.01 -3.21
C ARG A 200 -6.07 -7.39 -2.15
N LEU A 201 -5.84 -6.13 -1.83
CA LEU A 201 -6.76 -5.31 -1.05
C LEU A 201 -7.57 -4.42 -1.98
N VAL A 202 -8.90 -4.37 -1.80
CA VAL A 202 -9.83 -3.56 -2.59
C VAL A 202 -10.46 -2.51 -1.70
N TYR A 203 -10.59 -1.28 -2.22
CA TYR A 203 -11.13 -0.15 -1.49
C TYR A 203 -12.37 0.43 -2.16
N ASP A 204 -13.37 0.67 -1.33
CA ASP A 204 -14.56 1.43 -1.64
C ASP A 204 -14.26 2.92 -1.59
N TRP A 205 -14.71 3.67 -2.60
CA TRP A 205 -14.81 5.12 -2.50
C TRP A 205 -15.89 5.50 -1.50
N GLY A 206 -15.53 6.40 -0.57
CA GLY A 206 -16.35 6.84 0.55
C GLY A 206 -16.64 8.34 0.60
N GLY A 207 -16.11 9.13 -0.35
CA GLY A 207 -16.28 10.59 -0.42
C GLY A 207 -15.04 11.39 -0.06
#